data_AF-A0A4C1UL33-F1
#
_entry.id   AF-A0A4C1UL33-F1
#
_cell.length_a   1.000
_cell.length_b   1.000
_cell.length_c   1.000
_cell.angle_alpha   90.00
_cell.angle_beta   90.00
_cell.angle_gamma   90.00
#
_symmetry.space_group_name_H-M   'P 1'
#
loop_
_entity.id
_entity.type
_entity.pdbx_description
1 polymer ?
#
loop_
_entity_poly.entity_id
_entity_poly.type
_entity_poly.pdbx_seq_one_letter_code
_entity_poly.pdbx_strand_id
1 'polypeptide(L)'
;MAKIRKLGYMLLPHPAYSPDLTRCTYFLFANLSSFNDFAAKYGKEERFKAIEKVRDRESYFNEYLAEVRKKEKEEKEKKREQAKSEFIALLREKNVDRHARWVDAKKKIDSDARYKAVESSTLKEDYFREYCKLIKDEKKKDSKEKDRESRSASKKEKKDKERDERRDKDKRERREKQKAGDVSGTTPSCTQNPKDGS
;
A
#
# COMPACT_ATOMS: atom_id res chain seq x y z
N MET A 1 15.28 12.38 -0.65
CA MET A 1 15.53 12.52 -2.10
C MET A 1 15.42 13.99 -2.48
N ALA A 2 16.20 14.40 -3.50
CA ALA A 2 16.20 15.70 -4.18
C ALA A 2 16.97 16.87 -3.51
N LYS A 3 18.27 17.01 -3.88
CA LYS A 3 18.99 18.31 -3.98
C LYS A 3 20.43 18.20 -4.58
N ILE A 4 20.67 17.37 -5.59
CA ILE A 4 21.99 17.32 -6.29
C ILE A 4 21.80 17.35 -7.81
N ARG A 5 21.29 18.48 -8.33
CA ARG A 5 21.34 18.81 -9.76
C ARG A 5 21.48 20.32 -9.93
N LYS A 6 22.65 20.89 -9.64
CA LYS A 6 22.95 22.26 -10.10
C LYS A 6 24.43 22.66 -10.17
N LEU A 7 25.37 21.73 -10.26
CA LEU A 7 26.73 22.01 -10.71
C LEU A 7 27.19 20.79 -11.52
N GLY A 8 27.56 21.01 -12.78
CA GLY A 8 27.87 20.00 -13.79
C GLY A 8 29.13 19.19 -13.51
N TYR A 9 29.16 18.47 -12.39
CA TYR A 9 30.00 17.30 -12.27
C TYR A 9 29.29 16.17 -13.01
N MET A 10 29.82 15.83 -14.18
CA MET A 10 29.68 14.47 -14.70
C MET A 10 29.98 13.54 -13.53
N LEU A 11 28.94 12.84 -13.05
CA LEU A 11 29.13 11.57 -12.39
C LEU A 11 30.01 10.76 -13.33
N LEU A 12 31.30 10.70 -13.03
CA LEU A 12 32.11 9.59 -13.50
C LEU A 12 31.32 8.34 -13.10
N PRO A 13 31.02 7.44 -14.04
CA PRO A 13 30.41 6.19 -13.70
C PRO A 13 31.32 5.57 -12.65
N HIS A 14 30.78 5.37 -11.45
CA HIS A 14 31.38 4.48 -10.48
C HIS A 14 31.77 3.24 -11.28
N PRO A 15 33.07 2.85 -11.34
CA PRO A 15 33.50 1.76 -12.20
C PRO A 15 32.58 0.59 -11.92
N ALA A 16 31.87 0.17 -12.96
CA ALA A 16 30.85 -0.84 -12.88
C ALA A 16 31.50 -2.05 -12.23
N TYR A 17 31.08 -2.34 -10.99
CA TYR A 17 31.41 -3.58 -10.34
C TYR A 17 30.88 -4.67 -11.25
N SER A 18 31.77 -5.26 -12.05
CA SER A 18 31.42 -6.34 -12.97
C SER A 18 30.80 -7.46 -12.13
N PRO A 19 29.50 -7.73 -12.29
CA PRO A 19 28.78 -8.65 -11.42
C PRO A 19 29.04 -10.11 -11.80
N ASP A 20 29.99 -10.42 -12.69
CA ASP A 20 30.18 -11.79 -13.22
C ASP A 20 30.92 -12.76 -12.29
N LEU A 21 31.17 -12.41 -11.03
CA LEU A 21 31.54 -13.37 -9.98
C LEU A 21 30.39 -13.64 -8.98
N THR A 22 29.14 -13.41 -9.38
CA THR A 22 27.95 -13.50 -8.51
C THR A 22 27.49 -14.91 -8.13
N ARG A 23 28.41 -15.81 -7.75
CA ARG A 23 27.98 -17.00 -7.00
C ARG A 23 28.90 -17.59 -5.93
N CYS A 24 30.10 -17.06 -5.67
CA CYS A 24 30.97 -17.66 -4.63
C CYS A 24 31.82 -16.69 -3.78
N THR A 25 31.65 -15.37 -3.91
CA THR A 25 32.38 -14.41 -3.05
C THR A 25 31.76 -14.23 -1.67
N TYR A 26 30.48 -14.57 -1.48
CA TYR A 26 29.76 -14.38 -0.21
C TYR A 26 30.43 -15.11 0.97
N PHE A 27 30.83 -16.37 0.79
CA PHE A 27 31.52 -17.13 1.85
C PHE A 27 32.99 -16.74 2.06
N LEU A 28 33.63 -16.16 1.03
CA LEU A 28 35.03 -15.74 1.09
C LEU A 28 35.23 -14.44 1.88
N PHE A 29 34.28 -13.51 1.83
CA PHE A 29 34.40 -12.23 2.56
C PHE A 29 33.97 -12.28 4.02
N ALA A 30 33.14 -13.26 4.43
CA ALA A 30 32.91 -13.52 5.85
C ALA A 30 34.22 -13.86 6.60
N ASN A 31 35.18 -14.48 5.90
CA ASN A 31 36.52 -14.79 6.41
C ASN A 31 37.57 -13.69 6.18
N LEU A 32 37.29 -12.69 5.34
CA LEU A 32 38.16 -11.53 5.11
C LEU A 32 37.59 -10.35 5.89
N SER A 33 37.58 -10.49 7.22
CA SER A 33 36.98 -9.52 8.14
C SER A 33 37.78 -8.20 8.24
N SER A 34 39.01 -8.18 7.72
CA SER A 34 39.91 -7.03 7.74
C SER A 34 40.39 -6.63 6.34
N PHE A 35 40.64 -5.33 6.15
CA PHE A 35 41.20 -4.79 4.91
C PHE A 35 42.60 -5.34 4.61
N ASN A 36 43.37 -5.67 5.64
CA ASN A 36 44.74 -6.15 5.48
C ASN A 36 44.77 -7.57 4.90
N ASP A 37 43.85 -8.45 5.33
CA ASP A 37 43.68 -9.78 4.75
C ASP A 37 43.20 -9.71 3.29
N PHE A 38 42.30 -8.76 3.01
CA PHE A 38 41.85 -8.46 1.66
C PHE A 38 43.01 -7.98 0.76
N ALA A 39 43.81 -7.03 1.24
CA ALA A 39 44.97 -6.51 0.52
C ALA A 39 46.05 -7.57 0.30
N ALA A 40 46.30 -8.46 1.27
CA ALA A 40 47.25 -9.56 1.13
C ALA A 40 46.83 -10.54 0.02
N LYS A 41 45.53 -10.81 -0.11
CA LYS A 41 44.99 -11.75 -1.10
C LYS A 41 44.84 -11.17 -2.49
N TYR A 42 44.35 -9.92 -2.60
CA TYR A 42 44.01 -9.29 -3.88
C TYR A 42 45.01 -8.21 -4.32
N GLY A 43 46.06 -7.95 -3.54
CA GLY A 43 47.04 -6.88 -3.79
C GLY A 43 47.81 -6.99 -5.11
N LYS A 44 47.86 -8.19 -5.71
CA LYS A 44 48.48 -8.44 -7.01
C LYS A 44 47.53 -8.19 -8.19
N GLU A 45 46.22 -8.11 -7.96
CA GLU A 45 45.24 -7.93 -9.03
C GLU A 45 45.30 -6.52 -9.63
N GLU A 46 45.17 -6.45 -10.95
CA GLU A 46 45.13 -5.19 -11.71
C GLU A 46 44.03 -4.25 -11.19
N ARG A 47 42.86 -4.80 -10.87
CA ARG A 47 41.71 -4.06 -10.34
C ARG A 47 41.96 -3.44 -8.96
N PHE A 48 42.75 -4.11 -8.11
CA PHE A 48 43.14 -3.57 -6.81
C PHE A 48 44.14 -2.41 -7.00
N LYS A 49 45.08 -2.56 -7.94
CA LYS A 49 46.08 -1.53 -8.25
C LYS A 49 45.50 -0.32 -9.00
N ALA A 50 44.45 -0.52 -9.80
CA ALA A 50 43.76 0.51 -10.56
C ALA A 50 43.16 1.63 -9.69
N ILE A 51 42.83 1.33 -8.43
CA ILE A 51 42.46 2.35 -7.45
C ILE A 51 43.76 2.86 -6.82
N GLU A 52 44.31 3.97 -7.25
CA GLU A 52 45.64 4.42 -6.77
C GLU A 52 45.67 4.79 -5.28
N LYS A 53 44.58 5.38 -4.78
CA LYS A 53 44.49 5.86 -3.40
C LYS A 53 44.14 4.72 -2.45
N VAL A 54 45.07 4.41 -1.54
CA VAL A 54 44.89 3.39 -0.50
C VAL A 54 43.63 3.67 0.35
N ARG A 55 43.36 4.94 0.66
CA ARG A 55 42.18 5.35 1.41
C ARG A 55 40.87 5.03 0.69
N ASP A 56 40.86 5.14 -0.64
CA ASP A 56 39.67 4.83 -1.45
C ASP A 56 39.48 3.31 -1.54
N ARG A 57 40.57 2.53 -1.63
CA ARG A 57 40.52 1.05 -1.55
C ARG A 57 39.86 0.58 -0.26
N GLU A 58 40.26 1.16 0.86
CA GLU A 58 39.71 0.84 2.17
C GLU A 58 38.25 1.28 2.30
N SER A 59 37.89 2.45 1.75
CA SER A 59 36.50 2.94 1.70
C SER A 59 35.59 1.98 0.92
N TYR A 60 35.98 1.56 -0.29
CA TYR A 60 35.18 0.63 -1.09
C TYR A 60 35.04 -0.74 -0.43
N PHE A 61 36.10 -1.22 0.22
CA PHE A 61 36.04 -2.46 0.97
C PHE A 61 35.06 -2.37 2.15
N ASN A 62 35.10 -1.27 2.91
CA ASN A 62 34.19 -1.05 4.04
C ASN A 62 32.73 -0.89 3.59
N GLU A 63 32.49 -0.17 2.48
CA GLU A 63 31.17 -0.03 1.88
C GLU A 63 30.62 -1.37 1.42
N TYR A 64 31.43 -2.18 0.72
CA TYR A 64 31.06 -3.52 0.32
C TYR A 64 30.75 -4.42 1.52
N LEU A 65 31.58 -4.41 2.57
CA LEU A 65 31.32 -5.16 3.79
C LEU A 65 30.02 -4.71 4.48
N ALA A 66 29.72 -3.41 4.48
CA ALA A 66 28.47 -2.88 5.01
C ALA A 66 27.28 -3.35 4.17
N GLU A 67 27.40 -3.35 2.85
CA GLU A 67 26.38 -3.83 1.92
C GLU A 67 26.14 -5.34 2.07
N VAL A 68 27.19 -6.15 2.19
CA VAL A 68 27.08 -7.60 2.43
C VAL A 68 26.32 -7.87 3.73
N ARG A 69 26.73 -7.23 4.84
CA ARG A 69 26.03 -7.40 6.14
C ARG A 69 24.58 -6.94 6.08
N LYS A 70 24.32 -5.84 5.39
CA LYS A 70 22.97 -5.31 5.17
C LYS A 70 22.14 -6.32 4.38
N LYS A 71 22.66 -6.84 3.27
CA LYS A 71 21.97 -7.78 2.40
C LYS A 71 21.72 -9.13 3.08
N GLU A 72 22.65 -9.63 3.90
CA GLU A 72 22.42 -10.82 4.74
C GLU A 72 21.31 -10.61 5.76
N LYS A 73 21.30 -9.44 6.43
CA LYS A 73 20.24 -9.08 7.36
C LYS A 73 18.89 -9.01 6.65
N GLU A 74 18.82 -8.34 5.50
CA GLU A 74 17.61 -8.21 4.69
C GLU A 74 17.14 -9.56 4.14
N GLU A 75 18.04 -10.43 3.69
CA GLU A 75 17.68 -11.76 3.20
C GLU A 75 17.15 -12.64 4.33
N LYS A 76 17.78 -12.60 5.52
CA LYS A 76 17.29 -13.31 6.71
C LYS A 76 15.92 -12.79 7.14
N GLU A 77 15.73 -11.47 7.13
CA GLU A 77 14.45 -10.85 7.42
C GLU A 77 13.38 -11.20 6.39
N LYS A 78 13.72 -11.19 5.10
CA LYS A 78 12.83 -11.59 4.01
C LYS A 78 12.41 -13.06 4.14
N LYS A 79 13.34 -13.98 4.44
CA LYS A 79 13.02 -15.39 4.69
C LYS A 79 12.08 -15.56 5.89
N ARG A 80 12.34 -14.82 6.98
CA ARG A 80 11.46 -14.81 8.16
C ARG A 80 10.06 -14.28 7.83
N GLU A 81 9.97 -13.19 7.09
CA GLU A 81 8.69 -12.58 6.69
C GLU A 81 7.93 -13.48 5.71
N GLN A 82 8.64 -14.13 4.79
CA GLN A 82 8.05 -15.09 3.86
C GLN A 82 7.47 -16.30 4.61
N ALA A 83 8.25 -16.90 5.51
CA ALA A 83 7.77 -18.02 6.33
C ALA A 83 6.55 -17.62 7.18
N LYS A 84 6.55 -16.40 7.73
CA LYS A 84 5.39 -15.83 8.43
C LYS A 84 4.18 -15.69 7.52
N SER A 85 4.34 -15.10 6.34
CA SER A 85 3.27 -14.89 5.37
C SER A 85 2.65 -16.23 4.94
N GLU A 86 3.48 -17.23 4.63
CA GLU A 86 3.05 -18.57 4.26
C GLU A 86 2.32 -19.28 5.40
N PHE A 87 2.78 -19.09 6.64
CA PHE A 87 2.12 -19.62 7.84
C PHE A 87 0.75 -18.98 8.07
N ILE A 88 0.64 -17.66 7.94
CA ILE A 88 -0.63 -16.93 8.04
C ILE A 88 -1.60 -17.37 6.93
N ALA A 89 -1.10 -17.54 5.71
CA ALA A 89 -1.90 -18.03 4.59
C ALA A 89 -2.44 -19.44 4.85
N LEU A 90 -1.61 -20.33 5.42
CA LEU A 90 -2.04 -21.67 5.83
C LEU A 90 -3.14 -21.63 6.90
N LEU A 91 -3.01 -20.76 7.91
CA LEU A 91 -4.07 -20.58 8.93
C LEU A 91 -5.39 -20.13 8.32
N ARG A 92 -5.33 -19.24 7.32
CA ARG A 92 -6.51 -18.78 6.58
C ARG A 92 -7.12 -19.89 5.74
N GLU A 93 -6.29 -20.66 5.03
CA GLU A 93 -6.70 -21.80 4.19
C GLU A 93 -7.39 -22.89 5.01
N LYS A 94 -6.88 -23.18 6.21
CA LYS A 94 -7.50 -24.14 7.16
C LYS A 94 -8.67 -23.54 7.94
N ASN A 95 -9.12 -22.33 7.57
CA ASN A 95 -10.25 -21.62 8.16
C ASN A 95 -10.20 -21.57 9.69
N VAL A 96 -9.03 -21.20 10.23
CA VAL A 96 -8.83 -21.09 11.68
C VAL A 96 -9.54 -19.85 12.20
N ASP A 97 -10.41 -20.04 13.21
CA ASP A 97 -11.18 -18.95 13.81
C ASP A 97 -10.31 -18.07 14.72
N ARG A 98 -10.66 -16.78 14.86
CA ARG A 98 -9.97 -15.83 15.77
C ARG A 98 -10.07 -16.21 17.25
N HIS A 99 -11.06 -17.02 17.62
CA HIS A 99 -11.29 -17.53 18.96
C HIS A 99 -10.76 -18.97 19.14
N ALA A 100 -10.17 -19.56 18.09
CA ALA A 100 -9.59 -20.88 18.18
C ALA A 100 -8.47 -20.92 19.24
N ARG A 101 -8.34 -22.04 19.94
CA ARG A 101 -7.18 -22.29 20.79
C ARG A 101 -6.01 -22.72 19.92
N TRP A 102 -4.80 -22.34 20.30
CA TRP A 102 -3.59 -22.73 19.58
C TRP A 102 -3.48 -24.25 19.40
N VAL A 103 -3.88 -25.03 20.41
CA VAL A 103 -3.89 -26.51 20.36
C VAL A 103 -4.74 -27.04 19.21
N ASP A 104 -5.92 -26.46 18.99
CA ASP A 104 -6.83 -26.89 17.93
C ASP A 104 -6.37 -26.42 16.55
N ALA A 105 -5.80 -25.22 16.47
CA ALA A 105 -5.17 -24.73 15.25
C ALA A 105 -3.98 -25.61 14.85
N LYS A 106 -3.11 -25.94 15.81
CA LYS A 106 -1.92 -26.78 15.61
C LYS A 106 -2.27 -28.15 15.03
N LYS A 107 -3.28 -28.85 15.55
CA LYS A 107 -3.74 -30.14 15.00
C LYS A 107 -4.18 -30.09 13.54
N LYS A 108 -4.56 -28.92 13.02
CA LYS A 108 -4.99 -28.73 11.62
C LYS A 108 -3.85 -28.40 10.68
N ILE A 109 -2.74 -27.87 11.20
CA ILE A 109 -1.62 -27.34 10.41
C ILE A 109 -0.31 -28.13 10.61
N ASP A 110 -0.21 -28.97 11.63
CA ASP A 110 1.04 -29.67 12.00
C ASP A 110 1.63 -30.57 10.91
N SER A 111 0.76 -31.03 10.02
CA SER A 111 1.07 -31.95 8.93
C SER A 111 1.65 -31.23 7.70
N ASP A 112 1.48 -29.91 7.59
CA ASP A 112 1.87 -29.11 6.42
C ASP A 112 3.38 -28.75 6.46
N ALA A 113 4.03 -28.74 5.30
CA ALA A 113 5.44 -28.39 5.18
C ALA A 113 5.71 -26.93 5.61
N ARG A 114 4.78 -26.00 5.37
CA ARG A 114 4.88 -24.59 5.78
C ARG A 114 4.89 -24.41 7.30
N TYR A 115 4.19 -25.30 8.02
CA TYR A 115 4.25 -25.33 9.48
C TYR A 115 5.60 -25.86 9.99
N LYS A 116 6.18 -26.84 9.30
CA LYS A 116 7.50 -27.41 9.65
C LYS A 116 8.65 -26.47 9.31
N ALA A 117 8.50 -25.60 8.31
CA ALA A 117 9.50 -24.60 7.90
C ALA A 117 9.79 -23.56 9.00
N VAL A 118 8.83 -23.32 9.90
CA VAL A 118 9.09 -22.57 11.14
C VAL A 118 9.59 -23.57 12.18
N GLU A 119 10.81 -23.45 12.66
CA GLU A 119 11.36 -24.42 13.63
C GLU A 119 10.96 -24.05 15.07
N SER A 120 10.97 -22.74 15.38
CA SER A 120 10.70 -22.26 16.73
C SER A 120 9.22 -22.33 17.10
N SER A 121 8.90 -23.03 18.20
CA SER A 121 7.53 -23.11 18.72
C SER A 121 7.00 -21.76 19.20
N THR A 122 7.85 -20.88 19.73
CA THR A 122 7.44 -19.54 20.18
C THR A 122 7.01 -18.68 18.99
N LEU A 123 7.77 -18.72 17.89
CA LEU A 123 7.44 -17.99 16.67
C LEU A 123 6.12 -18.46 16.06
N LYS A 124 5.84 -19.77 16.08
CA LYS A 124 4.56 -20.32 15.59
C LYS A 124 3.37 -19.75 16.35
N GLU A 125 3.48 -19.69 17.68
CA GLU A 125 2.44 -19.11 18.51
C GLU A 125 2.30 -17.60 18.31
N ASP A 126 3.40 -16.88 18.14
CA ASP A 126 3.38 -15.45 17.84
C ASP A 126 2.67 -15.19 16.50
N TYR A 127 2.97 -15.97 15.45
CA TYR A 127 2.28 -15.86 14.16
C TYR A 127 0.79 -16.19 14.27
N PHE A 128 0.42 -17.16 15.10
CA PHE A 128 -0.98 -17.46 15.39
C PHE A 128 -1.69 -16.29 16.10
N ARG A 129 -1.06 -15.70 17.13
CA ARG A 129 -1.59 -14.52 17.83
C ARG A 129 -1.75 -13.32 16.89
N GLU A 130 -0.78 -13.11 16.01
CA GLU A 130 -0.83 -12.09 14.97
C GLU A 130 -1.97 -12.34 13.98
N TYR A 131 -2.15 -13.57 13.50
CA TYR A 131 -3.28 -13.92 12.63
C TYR A 131 -4.63 -13.65 13.30
N CYS A 132 -4.82 -14.05 14.57
CA CYS A 132 -6.05 -13.76 15.32
C CYS A 132 -6.32 -12.24 15.44
N LYS A 133 -5.25 -11.43 15.60
CA LYS A 133 -5.34 -9.97 15.60
C LYS A 133 -5.71 -9.43 14.22
N LEU A 134 -5.11 -9.96 13.16
CA LEU A 134 -5.36 -9.56 11.77
C LEU A 134 -6.84 -9.79 11.40
N ILE A 135 -7.39 -10.97 11.70
CA ILE A 135 -8.82 -11.29 11.45
C ILE A 135 -9.75 -10.36 12.27
N LYS A 136 -9.36 -10.00 13.50
CA LYS A 136 -10.12 -9.05 14.31
C LYS A 136 -10.11 -7.65 13.71
N ASP A 137 -8.95 -7.18 13.25
CA ASP A 137 -8.78 -5.85 12.68
C ASP A 137 -9.43 -5.74 11.30
N GLU A 138 -9.41 -6.78 10.47
CA GLU A 138 -10.17 -6.86 9.21
C GLU A 138 -11.67 -6.72 9.45
N LYS A 139 -12.26 -7.51 10.35
CA LYS A 139 -13.69 -7.39 10.69
C LYS A 139 -14.06 -6.00 11.20
N LYS A 140 -13.17 -5.37 11.97
CA LYS A 140 -13.38 -4.01 12.48
C LYS A 140 -13.30 -2.96 11.35
N LYS A 141 -12.37 -3.14 10.40
CA LYS A 141 -12.21 -2.26 9.25
C LYS A 141 -13.43 -2.35 8.33
N ASP A 142 -13.86 -3.55 7.98
CA ASP A 142 -15.05 -3.80 7.15
C ASP A 142 -16.31 -3.18 7.77
N SER A 143 -16.48 -3.35 9.09
CA SER A 143 -17.61 -2.74 9.81
C SER A 143 -17.57 -1.21 9.74
N LYS A 144 -16.39 -0.60 9.90
CA LYS A 144 -16.21 0.85 9.84
C LYS A 144 -16.39 1.40 8.42
N GLU A 145 -16.00 0.63 7.41
CA GLU A 145 -16.16 0.99 6.01
C GLU A 145 -17.64 0.95 5.61
N LYS A 146 -18.36 -0.11 5.99
CA LYS A 146 -19.82 -0.21 5.79
C LYS A 146 -20.60 0.92 6.47
N ASP A 147 -20.23 1.31 7.69
CA ASP A 147 -20.85 2.46 8.40
C ASP A 147 -20.57 3.80 7.69
N ARG A 148 -19.37 3.97 7.12
CA ARG A 148 -19.05 5.17 6.34
C ARG A 148 -19.82 5.22 5.02
N GLU A 149 -19.91 4.08 4.34
CA GLU A 149 -20.65 3.95 3.08
C GLU A 149 -22.14 4.22 3.29
N SER A 150 -22.75 3.64 4.32
CA SER A 150 -24.17 3.86 4.64
C SER A 150 -24.47 5.33 4.99
N ARG A 151 -23.61 6.00 5.76
CA ARG A 151 -23.73 7.44 6.05
C ARG A 151 -23.58 8.31 4.81
N SER A 152 -22.64 7.95 3.92
CA SER A 152 -22.42 8.65 2.66
C SER A 152 -23.63 8.51 1.73
N ALA A 153 -24.16 7.30 1.60
CA ALA A 153 -25.36 7.01 0.83
C ALA A 153 -26.57 7.79 1.35
N SER A 154 -26.82 7.75 2.67
CA SER A 154 -27.92 8.49 3.31
C SER A 154 -27.79 10.02 3.11
N LYS A 155 -26.57 10.56 3.20
CA LYS A 155 -26.31 11.98 2.95
C LYS A 155 -26.56 12.37 1.49
N LYS A 156 -26.19 11.49 0.54
CA LYS A 156 -26.43 11.70 -0.89
C LYS A 156 -27.93 11.68 -1.19
N GLU A 157 -28.66 10.68 -0.68
CA GLU A 157 -30.11 10.56 -0.83
C GLU A 157 -30.85 11.79 -0.30
N LYS A 158 -30.47 12.29 0.88
CA LYS A 158 -31.04 13.52 1.44
C LYS A 158 -30.80 14.74 0.54
N LYS A 159 -29.61 14.86 -0.04
CA LYS A 159 -29.24 15.97 -0.93
C LYS A 159 -29.98 15.90 -2.27
N ASP A 160 -30.14 14.70 -2.83
CA ASP A 160 -30.87 14.47 -4.07
C ASP A 160 -32.37 14.80 -3.87
N LYS A 161 -32.96 14.37 -2.74
CA LYS A 161 -34.33 14.74 -2.37
C LYS A 161 -34.53 16.25 -2.22
N GLU A 162 -33.60 16.95 -1.54
CA GLU A 162 -33.67 18.42 -1.40
C GLU A 162 -33.57 19.13 -2.77
N ARG A 163 -32.78 18.58 -3.70
CA ARG A 163 -32.65 19.12 -5.06
C ARG A 163 -33.94 18.93 -5.87
N ASP A 164 -34.58 17.77 -5.76
CA ASP A 164 -35.85 17.49 -6.42
C ASP A 164 -36.98 18.37 -5.86
N GLU A 165 -37.06 18.54 -4.53
CA GLU A 165 -38.01 19.45 -3.89
C GLU A 165 -37.84 20.91 -4.35
N ARG A 166 -36.59 21.39 -4.48
CA ARG A 166 -36.31 22.72 -5.05
C ARG A 166 -36.77 22.84 -6.50
N ARG A 167 -36.51 21.82 -7.31
CA ARG A 167 -36.90 21.79 -8.73
C ARG A 167 -38.42 21.80 -8.90
N ASP A 168 -39.14 21.07 -8.06
CA ASP A 168 -40.60 21.04 -8.06
C ASP A 168 -41.20 22.38 -7.62
N LYS A 169 -40.58 23.03 -6.61
CA LYS A 169 -40.97 24.37 -6.18
C LYS A 169 -40.79 25.39 -7.31
N ASP A 170 -39.63 25.43 -7.96
CA ASP A 170 -39.35 26.34 -9.09
C ASP A 170 -40.35 26.11 -10.25
N LYS A 171 -40.67 24.85 -10.54
CA LYS A 171 -41.63 24.49 -11.59
C LYS A 171 -43.05 24.97 -11.26
N ARG A 172 -43.46 24.88 -9.99
CA ARG A 172 -44.75 25.39 -9.51
C ARG A 172 -44.82 26.91 -9.61
N GLU A 173 -43.80 27.61 -9.14
CA GLU A 173 -43.73 29.08 -9.21
C GLU A 173 -43.78 29.58 -10.66
N ARG A 174 -43.10 28.89 -11.60
CA ARG A 174 -43.16 29.25 -13.03
C ARG A 174 -44.56 29.07 -13.64
N ARG A 175 -45.27 28.01 -13.26
CA ARG A 175 -46.67 27.77 -13.70
C ARG A 175 -47.62 28.82 -13.16
N GLU A 176 -47.45 29.25 -11.91
CA GLU A 176 -48.27 30.30 -11.29
C GLU A 176 -48.05 31.65 -11.98
N LYS A 177 -46.79 32.01 -12.30
CA LYS A 177 -46.47 33.24 -13.06
C LYS A 177 -47.08 33.26 -14.46
N GLN A 178 -47.07 32.12 -15.17
CA GLN A 178 -47.69 32.01 -16.50
C GLN A 178 -49.20 32.22 -16.45
N LYS A 179 -49.89 31.66 -15.45
CA LYS A 179 -51.33 31.88 -15.26
C LYS A 179 -51.67 33.33 -14.93
N ALA A 180 -50.85 34.02 -14.15
CA ALA A 180 -51.07 35.42 -13.80
C ALA A 180 -50.87 36.38 -14.98
N GLY A 181 -49.96 36.07 -15.91
CA GLY A 181 -49.71 36.89 -17.10
C GLY A 181 -50.79 36.76 -18.20
N ASP A 182 -51.54 35.67 -18.22
CA ASP A 182 -52.63 35.45 -19.19
C ASP A 182 -53.91 36.23 -18.81
N VAL A 183 -54.08 36.53 -17.52
CA VAL A 183 -55.26 37.26 -17.00
C VAL A 183 -55.20 38.78 -17.29
N SER A 184 -54.03 39.36 -17.56
CA SER A 184 -53.89 40.79 -17.89
C SER A 184 -54.04 41.13 -19.38
N GLY A 185 -54.24 40.13 -20.25
CA GLY A 185 -54.34 40.31 -21.71
C GLY A 185 -55.75 40.48 -22.27
N THR A 186 -56.82 40.34 -21.46
CA THR A 186 -58.20 40.41 -21.95
C THR A 186 -58.89 41.68 -21.45
N THR A 187 -58.67 42.81 -22.13
CA THR A 187 -59.58 43.97 -22.04
C THR A 187 -60.79 43.70 -22.95
N PRO A 188 -62.02 43.62 -22.43
CA PRO A 188 -63.18 43.46 -23.29
C PRO A 188 -63.49 44.82 -23.93
N SER A 189 -63.32 44.89 -25.25
CA SER A 189 -63.80 46.01 -26.06
C SER A 189 -65.32 46.07 -25.95
N CYS A 190 -65.82 47.21 -25.47
CA CYS A 190 -67.23 47.53 -25.33
C CYS A 190 -67.90 47.52 -26.70
N THR A 191 -68.96 46.72 -26.88
CA THR A 191 -69.92 46.93 -27.96
C THR A 191 -71.32 46.84 -27.37
N GLN A 192 -71.93 48.01 -27.19
CA GLN A 192 -73.33 48.18 -26.88
C GLN A 192 -74.17 47.70 -28.05
N ASN A 193 -75.26 46.97 -27.79
CA ASN A 193 -76.44 47.01 -28.65
C ASN A 193 -77.73 46.86 -27.84
N PRO A 194 -78.83 47.47 -28.30
CA PRO A 194 -79.97 47.81 -27.47
C PRO A 194 -81.07 46.74 -27.48
N LYS A 195 -81.97 46.95 -26.52
CA LYS A 195 -83.23 46.25 -26.25
C LYS A 195 -84.16 46.25 -27.46
N ASP A 196 -84.96 45.20 -27.57
CA ASP A 196 -86.43 45.17 -27.79
C ASP A 196 -86.83 43.68 -27.78
N GLY A 197 -87.80 43.16 -27.04
CA GLY A 197 -89.02 43.77 -26.53
C GLY A 197 -90.20 43.14 -27.28
N SER A 198 -90.74 42.03 -26.76
CA SER A 198 -92.11 41.60 -27.07
C SER A 198 -92.68 40.76 -25.93
#